data_AF-A0A3R8X7U2-F1
#
_entry.id   AF-A0A3R8X7U2-F1
#
_cell.length_a   1.000
_cell.length_b   1.000
_cell.length_c   1.000
_cell.angle_alpha   90.00
_cell.angle_beta   90.00
_cell.angle_gamma   90.00
#
_symmetry.space_group_name_H-M   'P 1'
#
loop_
_entity.id
_entity.type
_entity.pdbx_description
1 polymer ?
#
loop_
_entity_poly.entity_id
_entity_poly.type
_entity_poly.pdbx_seq_one_letter_code
_entity_poly.pdbx_strand_id
1 'polypeptide(L)'
;MERIQLLFSTTHHPFSALLRAATWSRWSHVSLVAGPHVIEAVALGGVRQVSKAYAIQRASDHCLVDLPAHNPQAIIDAARSQIGKPYDWTAVAGLGLHRDWQEDDSWFCSELVAWAADQAGEPWFRPEVLRRITPQHLWMLSPERGLCPVEG
;
A
#
# COMPACT_ATOMS: atom_id res chain seq x y z
N MET A 1 7.20 -13.72 -16.54
CA MET A 1 6.56 -12.49 -16.04
C MET A 1 7.52 -11.83 -15.08
N GLU A 2 7.54 -10.51 -15.09
CA GLU A 2 8.21 -9.76 -14.05
C GLU A 2 7.30 -9.69 -12.82
N ARG A 3 7.82 -9.15 -11.71
CA ARG A 3 7.09 -9.09 -10.45
C ARG A 3 7.30 -7.77 -9.76
N ILE A 4 6.27 -7.32 -9.07
CA ILE A 4 6.33 -6.21 -8.15
C ILE A 4 6.17 -6.74 -6.72
N GLN A 5 6.99 -6.23 -5.81
CA GLN A 5 6.96 -6.67 -4.42
C GLN A 5 6.26 -5.63 -3.54
N LEU A 6 5.34 -6.09 -2.72
CA LEU A 6 4.65 -5.31 -1.71
C LEU A 6 5.12 -5.75 -0.32
N LEU A 7 5.35 -4.77 0.56
CA LEU A 7 5.59 -4.99 1.98
C LEU A 7 4.30 -4.69 2.73
N PHE A 8 3.61 -5.73 3.19
CA PHE A 8 2.54 -5.61 4.14
C PHE A 8 3.11 -5.52 5.55
N SER A 9 2.56 -4.66 6.39
CA SER A 9 3.03 -4.50 7.76
C SER A 9 1.92 -4.11 8.71
N THR A 10 2.16 -4.43 9.99
CA THR A 10 1.35 -4.00 11.13
C THR A 10 2.28 -3.43 12.18
N THR A 11 1.80 -2.44 12.95
CA THR A 11 2.50 -1.89 14.12
C THR A 11 1.63 -2.00 15.37
N HIS A 12 2.23 -1.89 16.55
CA HIS A 12 1.50 -1.90 17.84
C HIS A 12 0.77 -0.58 18.17
N HIS A 13 0.85 0.43 17.30
CA HIS A 13 0.22 1.71 17.59
C HIS A 13 -1.32 1.57 17.66
N PRO A 14 -2.02 2.30 18.55
CA PRO A 14 -3.49 2.24 18.67
C PRO A 14 -4.19 2.56 17.34
N PHE A 15 -3.56 3.39 16.51
CA PHE A 15 -3.99 3.68 15.15
C PHE A 15 -4.00 2.46 14.22
N SER A 16 -3.02 1.58 14.35
CA SER A 16 -2.94 0.31 13.60
C SER A 16 -4.07 -0.65 13.99
N ALA A 17 -4.45 -0.69 15.27
CA ALA A 17 -5.60 -1.47 15.73
C ALA A 17 -6.92 -0.92 15.15
N LEU A 18 -7.10 0.41 15.15
CA LEU A 18 -8.28 1.06 14.56
C LEU A 18 -8.37 0.80 13.05
N LEU A 19 -7.26 0.94 12.31
CA LEU A 19 -7.25 0.68 10.86
C LEU A 19 -7.55 -0.77 10.53
N ARG A 20 -7.01 -1.74 11.27
CA ARG A 20 -7.31 -3.16 11.07
C ARG A 20 -8.78 -3.48 11.31
N ALA A 21 -9.38 -2.89 12.36
CA ALA A 21 -10.80 -3.02 12.64
C ALA A 21 -11.69 -2.35 11.57
N ALA A 22 -11.29 -1.17 11.08
CA ALA A 22 -12.04 -0.43 10.07
C ALA A 22 -11.92 -1.03 8.65
N THR A 23 -10.77 -1.63 8.32
CA THR A 23 -10.48 -2.19 7.00
C THR A 23 -10.63 -3.71 6.92
N TRP A 24 -11.00 -4.35 8.04
CA TRP A 24 -11.15 -5.81 8.16
C TRP A 24 -9.90 -6.56 7.67
N SER A 25 -8.74 -5.96 7.92
CA SER A 25 -7.44 -6.41 7.40
C SER A 25 -6.57 -6.93 8.54
N ARG A 26 -5.79 -7.98 8.28
CA ARG A 26 -4.65 -8.35 9.14
C ARG A 26 -3.59 -7.24 9.17
N TRP A 27 -3.46 -6.54 8.04
CA TRP A 27 -2.42 -5.55 7.79
C TRP A 27 -2.96 -4.13 7.93
N SER A 28 -2.30 -3.29 8.73
CA SER A 28 -2.66 -1.87 8.83
C SER A 28 -1.97 -0.99 7.79
N HIS A 29 -0.93 -1.49 7.14
CA HIS A 29 -0.12 -0.71 6.21
C HIS A 29 0.44 -1.55 5.07
N VAL A 30 0.65 -0.92 3.92
CA VAL A 30 1.28 -1.53 2.75
C VAL A 30 2.21 -0.52 2.09
N SER A 31 3.37 -1.00 1.64
CA SER A 31 4.39 -0.19 0.98
C SER A 31 4.86 -0.88 -0.31
N LEU A 32 5.15 -0.10 -1.35
CA LEU A 32 5.71 -0.61 -2.60
C LEU A 32 7.23 -0.79 -2.46
N VAL A 33 7.77 -1.97 -2.75
CA VAL A 33 9.22 -2.21 -2.68
C VAL A 33 9.91 -1.76 -3.97
N ALA A 34 10.89 -0.87 -3.81
CA ALA A 34 11.74 -0.35 -4.88
C ALA A 34 13.21 -0.63 -4.56
N GLY A 35 13.64 -1.88 -4.82
CA GLY A 35 14.98 -2.36 -4.50
C GLY A 35 15.27 -2.38 -2.99
N PRO A 36 16.26 -1.61 -2.48
CA PRO A 36 16.55 -1.51 -1.05
C PRO A 36 15.63 -0.55 -0.29
N HIS A 37 14.74 0.16 -1.00
CA HIS A 37 13.81 1.13 -0.43
C HIS A 37 12.36 0.65 -0.52
N VAL A 38 11.48 1.31 0.22
CA VAL A 38 10.04 1.23 0.06
C VAL A 38 9.46 2.62 -0.14
N ILE A 39 8.39 2.70 -0.93
CA ILE A 39 7.59 3.91 -1.14
C ILE A 39 6.26 3.69 -0.43
N GLU A 40 5.90 4.63 0.43
CA GLU A 40 4.73 4.50 1.31
C GLU A 40 4.07 5.85 1.57
N ALA A 41 2.76 5.84 1.79
CA ALA A 41 2.03 6.97 2.34
C ALA A 41 1.78 6.74 3.84
N VAL A 42 2.28 7.62 4.71
CA VAL A 42 2.12 7.50 6.17
C VAL A 42 1.45 8.73 6.79
N ALA A 43 0.63 8.51 7.82
CA ALA A 43 -0.21 9.54 8.44
C ALA A 43 0.53 10.84 8.77
N LEU A 44 1.69 10.74 9.44
CA LEU A 44 2.46 11.90 9.90
C LEU A 44 3.59 12.33 8.94
N GLY A 45 3.58 11.86 7.68
CA GLY A 45 4.69 12.12 6.76
C GLY A 45 4.33 12.15 5.27
N GLY A 46 3.08 11.90 4.90
CA GLY A 46 2.67 11.84 3.50
C GLY A 46 3.37 10.70 2.74
N VAL A 47 3.48 10.86 1.43
CA VAL A 47 4.21 9.94 0.57
C VAL A 47 5.70 10.17 0.70
N ARG A 48 6.43 9.11 1.06
CA ARG A 48 7.87 9.16 1.26
C ARG A 48 8.54 7.88 0.77
N GLN A 49 9.86 7.97 0.60
CA GLN A 49 10.72 6.82 0.37
C GLN A 49 11.63 6.61 1.59
N VAL A 50 11.62 5.40 2.16
CA VAL A 50 12.48 5.01 3.29
C VAL A 50 13.19 3.70 2.98
N SER A 51 14.20 3.32 3.76
CA SER A 51 14.86 2.02 3.54
C SER A 51 13.92 0.87 3.92
N LYS A 52 13.96 -0.22 3.17
CA LYS A 52 13.14 -1.41 3.43
C LYS A 52 13.46 -2.02 4.80
N ALA A 53 14.74 -2.04 5.15
CA ALA A 53 15.19 -2.50 6.47
C ALA A 53 14.58 -1.68 7.62
N TYR A 54 14.52 -0.35 7.46
CA TYR A 54 13.89 0.53 8.44
C TYR A 54 12.39 0.26 8.57
N ALA A 55 11.68 0.09 7.45
CA ALA A 55 10.25 -0.21 7.46
C ALA A 55 9.95 -1.54 8.17
N ILE A 56 10.74 -2.60 7.89
CA ILE A 56 10.61 -3.91 8.54
C ILE A 56 10.92 -3.81 10.04
N GLN A 57 11.98 -3.11 10.44
CA GLN A 57 12.37 -3.00 11.84
C GLN A 57 11.29 -2.33 12.72
N ARG A 58 10.48 -1.45 12.15
CA ARG A 58 9.39 -0.77 12.86
C ARG A 58 8.09 -1.56 12.86
N ALA A 59 7.98 -2.58 12.04
CA ALA A 59 6.81 -3.42 11.97
C ALA A 59 6.84 -4.44 13.12
N SER A 60 5.71 -4.63 13.79
CA SER A 60 5.53 -5.74 14.73
C SER A 60 5.29 -7.06 14.01
N ASP A 61 4.67 -6.99 12.83
CA ASP A 61 4.48 -8.11 11.93
C ASP A 61 4.57 -7.58 10.49
N HIS A 62 5.12 -8.37 9.57
CA HIS A 62 5.28 -7.98 8.17
C HIS A 62 5.17 -9.17 7.25
N CYS A 63 4.82 -8.96 5.98
CA CYS A 63 4.92 -9.98 4.95
C CYS A 63 5.31 -9.35 3.62
N LEU A 64 6.25 -9.97 2.91
CA LEU A 64 6.61 -9.57 1.56
C LEU A 64 5.83 -10.43 0.56
N VAL A 65 5.12 -9.80 -0.35
CA VAL A 65 4.31 -10.48 -1.37
C VAL A 65 4.77 -10.04 -2.74
N ASP A 66 5.06 -11.01 -3.60
CA ASP A 66 5.37 -10.78 -5.00
C ASP A 66 4.07 -10.95 -5.81
N LEU A 67 3.67 -9.90 -6.53
CA LEU A 67 2.55 -9.89 -7.47
C LEU A 67 3.08 -9.92 -8.91
N PRO A 68 2.36 -10.54 -9.85
CA PRO A 68 2.73 -10.50 -11.25
C PRO A 68 2.64 -9.05 -11.76
N ALA A 69 3.64 -8.62 -12.52
CA ALA A 69 3.65 -7.31 -13.17
C ALA A 69 4.26 -7.41 -14.56
N HIS A 70 3.69 -6.70 -15.52
CA HIS A 70 4.24 -6.58 -16.87
C HIS A 70 5.39 -5.57 -16.92
N ASN A 71 5.25 -4.45 -16.20
CA ASN A 71 6.26 -3.40 -16.08
C ASN A 71 6.37 -2.88 -14.64
N PRO A 72 7.02 -3.62 -13.73
CA PRO A 72 7.17 -3.20 -12.34
C PRO A 72 7.91 -1.87 -12.19
N GLN A 73 8.79 -1.51 -13.13
CA GLN A 73 9.52 -0.25 -13.07
C GLN A 73 8.59 0.95 -13.30
N ALA A 74 7.64 0.86 -14.22
CA ALA A 74 6.62 1.91 -14.42
C ALA A 74 5.75 2.11 -13.17
N ILE A 75 5.37 1.04 -12.47
CA ILE A 75 4.65 1.12 -11.19
C ILE A 75 5.49 1.85 -10.14
N ILE A 76 6.78 1.50 -10.04
CA ILE A 76 7.70 2.16 -9.10
C ILE A 76 7.86 3.64 -9.42
N ASP A 77 8.03 3.99 -10.70
CA ASP A 77 8.24 5.38 -11.10
C ASP A 77 6.96 6.23 -10.95
N ALA A 78 5.79 5.64 -11.20
CA ALA A 78 4.51 6.26 -10.87
C ALA A 78 4.42 6.55 -9.37
N ALA A 79 4.68 5.57 -8.50
CA ALA A 79 4.67 5.78 -7.05
C ALA A 79 5.70 6.83 -6.59
N ARG A 80 6.91 6.85 -7.19
CA ARG A 80 7.95 7.85 -6.88
C ARG A 80 7.52 9.26 -7.24
N SER A 81 6.77 9.44 -8.33
CA SER A 81 6.28 10.76 -8.75
C SER A 81 5.38 11.43 -7.71
N GLN A 82 4.83 10.65 -6.77
CA GLN A 82 3.93 11.11 -5.73
C GLN A 82 4.65 11.48 -4.42
N ILE A 83 5.97 11.29 -4.32
CA ILE A 83 6.74 11.63 -3.11
C ILE A 83 6.56 13.11 -2.75
N GLY A 84 6.27 13.38 -1.47
CA GLY A 84 6.01 14.71 -0.94
C GLY A 84 4.53 15.08 -0.86
N LYS A 85 3.63 14.33 -1.50
CA LYS A 85 2.19 14.56 -1.39
C LYS A 85 1.66 14.19 0.01
N PRO A 86 0.61 14.89 0.50
CA PRO A 86 0.11 14.69 1.84
C PRO A 86 -0.59 13.34 2.01
N TYR A 87 -0.73 12.93 3.26
CA TYR A 87 -1.52 11.74 3.61
C TYR A 87 -3.01 12.06 3.62
N ASP A 88 -3.82 11.14 3.13
CA ASP A 88 -5.28 11.29 3.15
C ASP A 88 -5.84 10.99 4.55
N TRP A 89 -6.01 12.05 5.34
CA TRP A 89 -6.68 11.97 6.65
C TRP A 89 -8.20 11.82 6.54
N THR A 90 -8.80 12.15 5.39
CA THR A 90 -10.25 11.97 5.18
C THR A 90 -10.61 10.49 5.03
N ALA A 91 -9.70 9.67 4.48
CA ALA A 91 -9.82 8.21 4.45
C ALA A 91 -9.84 7.57 5.86
N VAL A 92 -9.33 8.28 6.88
CA VAL A 92 -9.26 7.85 8.29
C VAL A 92 -10.45 8.40 9.09
N ALA A 93 -10.79 9.67 8.90
CA ALA A 93 -11.86 10.36 9.60
C ALA A 93 -13.22 10.08 8.92
N GLY A 94 -13.80 8.92 9.24
CA GLY A 94 -15.19 8.60 8.91
C GLY A 94 -15.38 8.07 7.49
N LEU A 95 -15.15 6.76 7.30
CA LEU A 95 -15.77 5.94 6.24
C LEU A 95 -16.05 6.70 4.93
N GLY A 96 -15.01 7.14 4.20
CA GLY A 96 -15.13 7.94 2.97
C GLY A 96 -16.10 7.37 1.92
N LEU A 97 -17.39 7.70 2.04
CA LEU A 97 -18.47 7.24 1.17
C LEU A 97 -18.42 7.89 -0.24
N HIS A 98 -17.58 8.93 -0.40
CA HIS A 98 -17.45 9.75 -1.60
C HIS A 98 -16.00 10.00 -2.05
N ARG A 99 -15.01 9.22 -1.58
CA ARG A 99 -13.64 9.33 -2.11
C ARG A 99 -13.54 8.60 -3.45
N ASP A 100 -12.77 9.16 -4.37
CA ASP A 100 -12.27 8.46 -5.56
C ASP A 100 -10.77 8.21 -5.33
N TRP A 101 -10.38 6.95 -5.23
CA TRP A 101 -8.98 6.58 -4.96
C TRP A 101 -8.03 6.92 -6.12
N GLN A 102 -8.57 7.34 -7.28
CA GLN A 102 -7.76 7.86 -8.38
C GLN A 102 -7.38 9.34 -8.20
N GLU A 103 -7.98 10.06 -7.26
CA GLU A 103 -7.62 11.44 -6.95
C GLU A 103 -6.22 11.50 -6.32
N ASP A 104 -5.32 12.22 -6.97
CA ASP A 104 -3.89 12.20 -6.65
C ASP A 104 -3.45 13.28 -5.65
N ASP A 105 -4.39 13.97 -4.99
CA ASP A 105 -4.12 15.09 -4.09
C ASP A 105 -3.64 14.67 -2.70
N SER A 106 -4.04 13.48 -2.24
CA SER A 106 -3.62 12.89 -0.98
C SER A 106 -3.76 11.37 -1.02
N TRP A 107 -2.88 10.66 -0.29
CA TRP A 107 -2.78 9.21 -0.44
C TRP A 107 -3.02 8.44 0.85
N PHE A 108 -3.90 7.44 0.77
CA PHE A 108 -3.87 6.29 1.67
C PHE A 108 -2.88 5.24 1.14
N CYS A 109 -2.25 4.47 2.04
CA CYS A 109 -1.12 3.61 1.69
C CYS A 109 -1.43 2.59 0.59
N SER A 110 -2.59 1.93 0.65
CA SER A 110 -3.05 0.98 -0.36
C SER A 110 -3.55 1.63 -1.65
N GLU A 111 -4.05 2.87 -1.57
CA GLU A 111 -4.54 3.61 -2.74
C GLU A 111 -3.38 4.09 -3.60
N LEU A 112 -2.29 4.58 -2.99
CA LEU A 112 -1.06 4.93 -3.70
C LEU A 112 -0.54 3.76 -4.54
N VAL A 113 -0.53 2.56 -3.96
CA VAL A 113 -0.03 1.35 -4.62
C VAL A 113 -0.93 0.97 -5.80
N ALA A 114 -2.24 0.97 -5.61
CA ALA A 114 -3.18 0.63 -6.67
C ALA A 114 -3.22 1.69 -7.80
N TRP A 115 -3.15 2.97 -7.45
CA TRP A 115 -3.02 4.06 -8.42
C TRP A 115 -1.73 3.94 -9.23
N ALA A 116 -0.61 3.63 -8.60
CA ALA A 116 0.64 3.44 -9.31
C ALA A 116 0.57 2.29 -10.32
N ALA A 117 -0.14 1.20 -9.99
CA ALA A 117 -0.39 0.09 -10.91
C ALA A 117 -1.28 0.51 -12.09
N ASP A 118 -2.35 1.26 -11.83
CA ASP A 118 -3.24 1.81 -12.86
C ASP A 118 -2.50 2.74 -13.84
N GLN A 119 -1.68 3.66 -13.31
CA GLN A 119 -0.86 4.56 -14.14
C GLN A 119 0.20 3.83 -14.98
N ALA A 120 0.62 2.63 -14.56
CA ALA A 120 1.52 1.79 -15.33
C ALA A 120 0.80 0.98 -16.43
N GLY A 121 -0.53 1.12 -16.56
CA GLY A 121 -1.35 0.37 -17.51
C GLY A 121 -1.75 -1.02 -17.00
N GLU A 122 -1.64 -1.27 -15.69
CA GLU A 122 -1.93 -2.56 -15.05
C GLU A 122 -3.00 -2.41 -13.94
N PRO A 123 -4.25 -2.06 -14.28
CA PRO A 123 -5.29 -1.86 -13.29
C PRO A 123 -5.60 -3.18 -12.56
N TRP A 124 -5.30 -3.22 -11.25
CA TRP A 124 -5.65 -4.35 -10.39
C TRP A 124 -7.10 -4.31 -9.91
N PHE A 125 -7.70 -3.13 -9.95
CA PHE A 125 -9.06 -2.88 -9.47
C PHE A 125 -9.84 -2.08 -10.49
N ARG A 126 -11.17 -2.23 -10.44
CA ARG A 126 -12.12 -1.50 -11.27
C ARG A 126 -12.57 -0.25 -10.52
N PRO A 127 -12.16 0.97 -10.94
CA PRO A 127 -12.54 2.20 -10.24
C PRO A 127 -14.06 2.43 -10.22
N GLU A 128 -14.80 1.89 -11.19
CA GLU A 128 -16.25 1.97 -11.24
C GLU A 128 -16.97 1.14 -10.15
N VAL A 129 -16.26 0.17 -9.55
CA VAL A 129 -16.80 -0.73 -8.52
C VAL A 129 -16.28 -0.36 -7.14
N LEU A 130 -14.97 -0.10 -7.03
CA LEU A 130 -14.31 0.21 -5.77
C LEU A 130 -14.05 1.70 -5.68
N ARG A 131 -14.74 2.36 -4.75
CA ARG A 131 -14.48 3.75 -4.38
C ARG A 131 -13.31 3.91 -3.41
N ARG A 132 -12.83 2.80 -2.83
CA ARG A 132 -11.75 2.79 -1.86
C ARG A 132 -10.93 1.52 -1.98
N ILE A 133 -9.62 1.64 -1.81
CA ILE A 133 -8.72 0.49 -1.76
C ILE A 133 -8.10 0.40 -0.38
N THR A 134 -8.30 -0.75 0.28
CA THR A 134 -7.74 -1.04 1.60
C THR A 134 -6.56 -2.02 1.48
N PRO A 135 -5.72 -2.17 2.52
CA PRO A 135 -4.65 -3.17 2.51
C PRO A 135 -5.21 -4.59 2.30
N GLN A 136 -6.42 -4.88 2.77
CA GLN A 136 -7.07 -6.17 2.55
C GLN A 136 -7.34 -6.44 1.07
N HIS A 137 -7.75 -5.43 0.28
CA HIS A 137 -7.99 -5.61 -1.15
C HIS A 137 -6.70 -6.02 -1.88
N LEU A 138 -5.57 -5.39 -1.57
CA LEU A 138 -4.27 -5.76 -2.13
C LEU A 138 -3.82 -7.15 -1.65
N TRP A 139 -4.11 -7.50 -0.40
CA TRP A 139 -3.81 -8.83 0.15
C TRP A 139 -4.62 -9.96 -0.52
N MET A 140 -5.82 -9.67 -1.01
CA MET A 140 -6.68 -10.61 -1.73
C MET A 140 -6.21 -10.91 -3.16
N LEU A 141 -5.31 -10.10 -3.73
CA LEU A 141 -4.74 -10.37 -5.04
C LEU A 141 -3.94 -11.68 -5.01
N SER A 142 -4.05 -12.47 -6.08
CA SER A 142 -3.37 -13.77 -6.17
C SER A 142 -1.86 -13.56 -6.23
N PRO A 143 -1.10 -13.99 -5.20
CA PRO A 143 0.33 -13.78 -5.17
C PRO A 143 1.06 -14.83 -6.03
N GLU A 144 2.17 -14.43 -6.65
CA GLU A 144 3.12 -15.41 -7.20
C GLU A 144 3.93 -16.05 -6.06
N ARG A 145 4.23 -15.27 -5.02
CA ARG A 145 4.95 -15.73 -3.83
C ARG A 145 4.61 -14.88 -2.61
N GLY A 146 4.39 -15.51 -1.46
CA GLY A 146 4.31 -14.86 -0.15
C GLY A 146 5.48 -15.29 0.73
N LEU A 147 6.23 -14.33 1.26
CA LEU A 147 7.26 -14.51 2.27
C LEU A 147 6.78 -13.85 3.56
N CYS A 148 5.94 -14.56 4.29
CA CYS A 148 5.53 -14.14 5.63
C CYS A 148 6.42 -14.86 6.66
N PRO A 149 6.82 -14.19 7.76
CA PRO A 149 7.38 -14.84 8.92
C PRO A 149 6.44 -15.97 9.33
N VAL A 150 6.96 -17.19 9.42
CA VAL A 150 6.25 -18.28 10.08
C VAL A 150 5.99 -17.86 11.51
N GLU A 151 4.73 -17.92 11.94
CA GLU A 151 4.35 -17.70 13.33
C GLU A 151 5.16 -18.68 14.17
N GLY A 152 6.10 -18.15 14.95
CA GLY A 152 6.91 -18.90 15.92
C GLY A 152 6.14 -19.12 17.21
#